data_AF-A0A3B9G8I4-F1
#
_entry.id   AF-A0A3B9G8I4-F1
#
_cell.length_a   1.000
_cell.length_b   1.000
_cell.length_c   1.000
_cell.angle_alpha   90.00
_cell.angle_beta   90.00
_cell.angle_gamma   90.00
#
_symmetry.space_group_name_H-M   'P 1'
#
loop_
_entity.id
_entity.type
_entity.pdbx_description
1 polymer ?
#
loop_
_entity_poly.entity_id
_entity_poly.type
_entity_poly.pdbx_seq_one_letter_code
_entity_poly.pdbx_strand_id
1 'polypeptide(L)'
;SGEQAGADMERVEEAKKRMDLVHVTMDPGDALFFHSNTLHASDANESDHPRWAMICCYNAASNDPYKDSHHPRYTKLEKVEDDRILAIGYDHASRMQTEFADLNRDDTSAKSLRQSQSS
;
A
#
# COMPACT_ATOMS: atom_id res chain seq x y z
N SER A 1 -7.05 0.92 14.37
CA SER A 1 -8.24 0.46 13.63
C SER A 1 -7.92 0.58 12.15
N GLY A 2 -7.92 -0.52 11.39
CA GLY A 2 -7.73 -0.47 9.95
C GLY A 2 -9.01 0.02 9.30
N GLU A 3 -9.25 1.32 9.30
CA GLU A 3 -10.35 1.91 8.55
C GLU A 3 -10.06 1.74 7.07
N GLN A 4 -10.66 0.74 6.44
CA GLN A 4 -10.66 0.63 4.99
C GLN A 4 -11.48 1.79 4.42
N ALA A 5 -10.86 2.60 3.57
CA ALA A 5 -11.58 3.57 2.76
C ALA A 5 -12.47 2.79 1.77
N GLY A 6 -13.77 2.72 2.06
CA GLY A 6 -14.76 2.11 1.19
C GLY A 6 -15.27 3.11 0.15
N ALA A 7 -15.48 2.65 -1.09
CA ALA A 7 -16.27 3.39 -2.07
C ALA A 7 -17.76 3.32 -1.71
N ASP A 8 -18.53 4.29 -2.20
CA ASP A 8 -19.99 4.28 -2.08
C ASP A 8 -20.58 3.03 -2.77
N MET A 9 -21.20 2.15 -1.98
CA MET A 9 -21.69 0.86 -2.47
C MET A 9 -22.81 0.98 -3.50
N GLU A 10 -23.63 2.05 -3.45
CA GLU A 10 -24.64 2.28 -4.50
C GLU A 10 -23.95 2.45 -5.86
N ARG A 11 -22.86 3.22 -5.90
CA ARG A 11 -22.06 3.43 -7.12
C ARG A 11 -21.32 2.18 -7.55
N VAL A 12 -20.77 1.40 -6.60
CA VAL A 12 -20.08 0.14 -6.90
C VAL A 12 -21.04 -0.86 -7.54
N GLU A 13 -22.24 -1.04 -6.99
CA GLU A 13 -23.21 -1.99 -7.53
C GLU A 13 -23.73 -1.59 -8.91
N GLU A 14 -23.90 -0.29 -9.19
CA GLU A 14 -24.21 0.18 -10.54
C GLU A 14 -23.04 -0.02 -11.52
N ALA A 15 -21.79 0.15 -11.07
CA ALA A 15 -20.61 -0.10 -11.90
C ALA A 15 -20.48 -1.58 -12.29
N LYS A 16 -20.71 -2.51 -11.34
CA LYS A 16 -20.66 -3.97 -11.58
C LYS A 16 -21.64 -4.45 -12.66
N LYS A 17 -22.74 -3.73 -12.89
CA LYS A 17 -23.71 -4.06 -13.96
C LYS A 17 -23.20 -3.74 -15.37
N ARG A 18 -22.19 -2.88 -15.48
CA ARG A 18 -21.75 -2.27 -16.75
C ARG A 18 -20.26 -2.47 -17.06
N MET A 19 -19.45 -2.74 -16.03
CA MET A 19 -17.99 -2.86 -16.14
C MET A 19 -17.55 -4.28 -15.79
N ASP A 20 -16.49 -4.73 -16.44
CA ASP A 20 -15.91 -6.04 -16.18
C ASP A 20 -15.22 -6.08 -14.82
N LEU A 21 -15.50 -7.13 -14.05
CA LEU A 21 -14.71 -7.48 -12.88
C LEU A 21 -13.54 -8.36 -13.33
N VAL A 22 -12.33 -7.83 -13.20
CA VAL A 22 -11.10 -8.54 -13.57
C VAL A 22 -10.37 -8.95 -12.29
N HIS A 23 -10.17 -10.26 -12.12
CA HIS A 23 -9.34 -10.80 -11.05
C HIS A 23 -7.88 -10.81 -11.49
N VAL A 24 -7.02 -10.21 -10.67
CA VAL A 24 -5.56 -10.21 -10.89
C VAL A 24 -4.92 -11.21 -9.94
N THR A 25 -4.51 -12.36 -10.49
CA THR A 25 -3.68 -13.34 -9.77
C THR A 25 -2.21 -13.00 -10.00
N MET A 26 -1.42 -12.99 -8.93
CA MET A 26 -0.03 -12.54 -8.94
C MET A 26 0.84 -13.52 -8.17
N ASP A 27 2.04 -13.78 -8.69
CA ASP A 27 3.11 -14.52 -8.02
C ASP A 27 4.05 -13.57 -7.26
N PRO A 28 4.85 -14.06 -6.29
CA PRO A 28 5.84 -13.24 -5.60
C PRO A 28 6.80 -12.55 -6.58
N GLY A 29 6.84 -11.21 -6.52
CA GLY A 29 7.67 -10.38 -7.39
C GLY A 29 6.93 -9.75 -8.57
N ASP A 30 5.68 -10.14 -8.83
CA ASP A 30 4.85 -9.48 -9.84
C ASP A 30 4.49 -8.05 -9.43
N ALA A 31 4.28 -7.19 -10.44
CA ALA A 31 3.85 -5.81 -10.25
C ALA A 31 2.54 -5.54 -10.99
N LEU A 32 1.61 -4.87 -10.32
CA LEU A 32 0.36 -4.39 -10.89
C LEU A 32 0.38 -2.85 -10.95
N PHE A 33 0.20 -2.30 -12.15
CA PHE A 33 0.01 -0.88 -12.36
C PHE A 33 -1.44 -0.62 -12.74
N PHE A 34 -2.10 0.27 -12.01
CA PHE A 34 -3.46 0.70 -12.32
C PHE A 34 -3.65 2.17 -11.95
N HIS A 35 -4.65 2.80 -12.57
CA HIS A 35 -4.97 4.19 -12.31
C HIS A 35 -5.64 4.33 -10.91
N SER A 36 -5.29 5.35 -10.14
CA SER A 36 -5.78 5.52 -8.76
C SER A 36 -7.31 5.63 -8.63
N ASN A 37 -7.98 6.11 -9.68
CA ASN A 37 -9.45 6.21 -9.74
C ASN A 37 -10.14 4.93 -10.21
N THR A 38 -9.40 3.88 -10.62
CA THR A 38 -10.01 2.58 -10.94
C THR A 38 -10.63 2.03 -9.67
N LEU A 39 -11.90 1.62 -9.70
CA LEU A 39 -12.50 0.89 -8.59
C LEU A 39 -11.77 -0.46 -8.45
N HIS A 40 -11.15 -0.66 -7.29
CA HIS A 40 -10.36 -1.85 -6.99
C HIS A 40 -10.61 -2.26 -5.55
N ALA A 41 -10.49 -3.56 -5.30
CA ALA A 41 -10.62 -4.13 -3.98
C ALA A 41 -9.72 -5.37 -3.89
N SER A 42 -9.39 -5.72 -2.65
CA SER A 42 -8.80 -7.01 -2.35
C SER A 42 -9.80 -7.82 -1.54
N ASP A 43 -9.99 -9.08 -1.89
CA ASP A 43 -10.77 -10.00 -1.05
C ASP A 43 -10.03 -10.31 0.26
N ALA A 44 -10.80 -10.84 1.22
CA ALA A 44 -10.28 -11.34 2.47
C ALA A 44 -9.18 -12.38 2.20
N ASN A 45 -8.10 -12.33 2.99
CA ASN A 45 -7.09 -13.36 2.93
C ASN A 45 -7.57 -14.58 3.74
N GLU A 46 -7.99 -15.63 3.04
CA GLU A 46 -8.45 -16.89 3.64
C GLU A 46 -7.34 -17.96 3.73
N SER A 47 -6.10 -17.61 3.38
CA SER A 47 -4.96 -18.54 3.45
C SER A 47 -4.28 -18.52 4.83
N ASP A 48 -3.49 -19.57 5.10
CA ASP A 48 -2.68 -19.67 6.32
C ASP A 48 -1.42 -18.76 6.28
N HIS A 49 -1.18 -18.08 5.16
CA HIS A 49 -0.02 -17.23 4.94
C HIS A 49 -0.40 -15.75 4.86
N PRO A 50 0.39 -14.84 5.43
CA PRO A 50 0.17 -13.41 5.25
C PRO A 50 0.39 -12.99 3.79
N ARG A 51 -0.47 -12.10 3.29
CA ARG A 51 -0.32 -11.48 1.97
C ARG A 51 0.33 -10.11 2.12
N TRP A 52 1.59 -10.01 1.72
CA TRP A 52 2.34 -8.75 1.71
C TRP A 52 2.26 -8.07 0.34
N ALA A 53 2.06 -6.76 0.34
CA ALA A 53 2.14 -5.93 -0.85
C ALA A 53 2.84 -4.61 -0.53
N MET A 54 3.73 -4.17 -1.42
CA MET A 54 4.30 -2.83 -1.39
C MET A 54 3.51 -1.94 -2.34
N ILE A 55 2.88 -0.89 -1.81
CA ILE A 55 2.10 0.05 -2.61
C ILE A 55 2.91 1.33 -2.80
N CYS A 56 3.21 1.65 -4.06
CA CYS A 56 3.85 2.91 -4.44
C CYS A 56 2.85 3.77 -5.21
N CYS A 57 2.49 4.93 -4.65
CA CYS A 57 1.60 5.89 -5.30
C CYS A 57 2.42 6.96 -6.01
N TYR A 58 2.14 7.16 -7.31
CA TYR A 58 2.82 8.15 -8.12
C TYR A 58 1.86 9.28 -8.49
N ASN A 59 2.36 10.51 -8.45
CA ASN A 59 1.63 11.68 -8.92
C ASN A 59 2.59 12.61 -9.66
N ALA A 60 2.08 13.32 -10.66
CA ALA A 60 2.89 14.31 -11.38
C ALA A 60 3.22 15.50 -10.46
N ALA A 61 4.43 16.04 -10.57
CA ALA A 61 4.84 17.23 -9.83
C ALA A 61 3.92 18.44 -10.09
N SER A 62 3.33 18.52 -11.28
CA SER A 62 2.36 19.54 -11.67
C SER A 62 0.96 19.33 -11.10
N ASN A 63 0.65 18.16 -10.57
CA ASN A 63 -0.65 17.82 -9.98
C ASN A 63 -0.61 17.98 -8.45
N ASP A 64 -0.22 19.17 -7.99
CA ASP A 64 -0.16 19.47 -6.56
C ASP A 64 -1.58 19.51 -5.96
N PRO A 65 -1.83 18.97 -4.75
CA PRO A 65 -3.16 18.95 -4.17
C PRO A 65 -3.80 20.34 -4.08
N TYR A 66 -5.08 20.47 -4.46
CA TYR A 66 -5.75 21.78 -4.40
C TYR A 66 -5.97 22.27 -2.95
N LYS A 67 -6.17 21.35 -2.00
CA LYS A 67 -6.39 21.62 -0.57
C LYS A 67 -5.35 20.93 0.29
N ASP A 68 -5.08 21.51 1.45
CA ASP A 68 -4.28 20.86 2.46
C ASP A 68 -5.02 19.63 3.00
N SER A 69 -4.28 18.54 3.18
CA SER A 69 -4.78 17.27 3.66
C SER A 69 -3.65 16.47 4.30
N HIS A 70 -3.92 15.22 4.70
CA HIS A 70 -2.88 14.30 5.18
C HIS A 70 -1.85 13.94 4.09
N HIS A 71 -2.18 14.12 2.81
CA HIS A 71 -1.23 13.88 1.72
C HIS A 71 -0.31 15.09 1.53
N PRO A 72 1.02 14.88 1.49
CA PRO A 72 1.97 15.96 1.30
C PRO A 72 1.83 16.59 -0.09
N ARG A 73 2.13 17.89 -0.16
CA ARG A 73 2.35 18.61 -1.41
C ARG A 73 3.63 18.14 -2.08
N TYR A 74 3.79 18.48 -3.35
CA TYR A 74 5.01 18.18 -4.08
C TYR A 74 6.23 18.82 -3.39
N THR A 75 7.20 17.97 -3.03
CA THR A 75 8.53 18.38 -2.61
C THR A 75 9.51 18.01 -3.71
N LYS A 76 10.22 19.00 -4.25
CA LYS A 76 11.23 18.76 -5.27
C LYS A 76 12.37 17.92 -4.67
N LEU A 77 12.64 16.77 -5.31
CA LEU A 77 13.79 15.94 -4.96
C LEU A 77 15.04 16.50 -5.61
N GLU A 78 16.05 16.78 -4.80
CA GLU A 78 17.38 17.13 -5.26
C GLU A 78 18.16 15.83 -5.52
N LYS A 79 18.58 15.63 -6.76
CA LYS A 79 19.40 14.47 -7.12
C LYS A 79 20.76 14.61 -6.44
N VAL A 80 21.21 13.50 -5.86
CA VAL A 80 22.53 13.35 -5.27
C VAL A 80 23.27 12.26 -6.02
N GLU A 81 24.60 12.28 -5.94
CA GLU A 81 25.44 11.20 -6.47
C GLU A 81 25.18 9.88 -5.73
N ASP A 82 25.39 8.75 -6.40
CA ASP A 82 25.05 7.41 -5.90
C ASP A 82 25.75 7.08 -4.57
N ASP A 83 26.97 7.59 -4.37
CA ASP A 83 27.77 7.41 -3.16
C ASP A 83 27.09 7.96 -1.89
N ARG A 84 26.21 8.95 -2.06
CA ARG A 84 25.44 9.57 -0.96
C ARG A 84 24.42 8.61 -0.37
N ILE A 85 23.90 7.65 -1.14
CA ILE A 85 22.97 6.64 -0.61
C ILE A 85 23.67 5.77 0.43
N LEU A 86 24.88 5.31 0.12
CA LEU A 86 25.67 4.47 1.02
C LEU A 86 26.05 5.23 2.29
N ALA A 87 26.54 6.46 2.15
CA ALA A 87 26.94 7.29 3.29
C ALA A 87 25.78 7.51 4.29
N ILE A 88 24.57 7.82 3.78
CA ILE A 88 23.38 8.00 4.62
C ILE A 88 22.94 6.66 5.23
N GLY A 89 22.94 5.57 4.44
CA GLY A 89 22.55 4.25 4.92
C GLY A 89 23.38 3.78 6.13
N TYR A 90 24.71 3.97 6.07
CA TYR A 90 25.60 3.62 7.19
C TYR A 90 25.38 4.51 8.42
N ASP A 91 25.22 5.83 8.24
CA ASP A 91 24.92 6.74 9.36
C ASP A 91 23.58 6.38 10.02
N HIS A 92 22.54 6.15 9.22
CA HIS A 92 21.19 5.87 9.72
C HIS A 92 21.13 4.55 10.48
N ALA A 93 21.76 3.48 9.97
CA ALA A 93 21.85 2.19 10.65
C ALA A 93 22.60 2.31 11.99
N SER A 94 23.66 3.12 12.04
CA SER A 94 24.43 3.33 13.28
C SER A 94 23.66 4.14 14.33
N ARG A 95 22.82 5.09 13.90
CA ARG A 95 22.14 6.04 14.80
C ARG A 95 20.80 5.55 15.33
N MET A 96 20.03 4.80 14.55
CA MET A 96 18.61 4.60 14.85
C MET A 96 18.27 3.23 15.48
N GLN A 97 19.22 2.28 15.59
CA GLN A 97 18.91 0.89 15.94
C GLN A 97 17.68 0.37 15.18
N THR A 98 17.50 0.81 13.93
CA THR A 98 16.30 0.50 13.14
C THR A 98 16.34 -0.97 12.79
N GLU A 99 15.37 -1.72 13.30
CA GLU A 99 15.10 -3.06 12.79
C GLU A 99 14.57 -2.92 11.37
N PHE A 100 15.35 -3.35 10.40
CA PHE A 100 14.86 -3.57 9.04
C PHE A 100 13.95 -4.80 9.07
N ALA A 101 12.82 -4.73 8.37
CA ALA A 101 11.97 -5.90 8.20
C ALA A 101 12.78 -7.02 7.54
N ASP A 102 13.04 -8.09 8.30
CA ASP A 102 13.58 -9.32 7.73
C ASP A 102 12.46 -10.01 6.95
N LEU A 103 12.42 -9.74 5.65
CA LEU A 103 11.43 -10.32 4.74
C LEU A 103 11.53 -11.86 4.65
N ASN A 104 12.56 -12.47 5.24
CA ASN A 104 12.72 -13.93 5.34
C ASN A 104 12.16 -14.51 6.65
N ARG A 105 11.71 -13.67 7.59
CA ARG A 105 11.10 -14.11 8.84
C ARG A 105 9.62 -14.39 8.62
N ASP A 106 9.11 -15.47 9.22
CA ASP A 106 7.69 -15.79 9.22
C ASP A 106 6.88 -14.63 9.83
N ASP A 107 6.08 -13.97 9.00
CA ASP A 107 5.24 -12.87 9.44
C ASP A 107 3.97 -13.38 10.16
N THR A 108 3.71 -12.83 11.35
CA THR A 108 2.55 -13.14 12.18
C THR A 108 1.57 -11.97 12.32
N SER A 109 1.78 -10.87 11.60
CA SER A 109 1.05 -9.60 11.72
C SER A 109 -0.41 -9.66 11.25
N ALA A 110 -0.78 -10.69 10.48
CA ALA A 110 -2.13 -10.87 9.94
C ALA A 110 -2.97 -11.94 10.66
N LYS A 111 -2.85 -12.12 11.98
CA LYS A 111 -3.76 -13.01 12.72
C LYS A 111 -5.06 -12.29 13.09
N SER A 112 -6.12 -12.62 12.37
CA SER A 112 -7.55 -12.27 12.54
C SER A 112 -7.97 -11.66 13.90
N LEU A 113 -8.74 -10.58 13.84
CA LEU A 113 -9.72 -10.22 14.88
C LEU A 113 -10.80 -11.30 14.93
N ARG A 114 -10.67 -12.29 15.81
CA ARG A 114 -11.80 -13.16 16.19
C ARG A 114 -12.76 -12.38 17.09
N GLN A 115 -14.02 -12.37 16.68
CA GLN A 115 -15.17 -11.86 17.43
C GLN A 115 -15.27 -12.50 18.82
N SER A 116 -15.49 -11.67 19.84
CA SER A 116 -16.19 -12.04 21.09
C SER A 116 -17.61 -11.48 21.00
N GLN A 117 -18.58 -12.23 20.46
CA GLN A 117 -19.51 -13.18 21.12
C GLN A 117 -20.61 -12.56 22.01
N SER A 118 -21.85 -12.91 21.62
CA SER A 118 -23.06 -13.20 22.43
C SER A 118 -23.67 -12.06 23.25
N SER A 119 -24.97 -11.77 23.21
CA SER A 119 -26.18 -12.61 23.01
C SER A 119 -27.32 -11.79 22.41
#